data_AF-A0A098GB40-F1
#
_entry.id   AF-A0A098GB40-F1
#
_cell.length_a   1.000
_cell.length_b   1.000
_cell.length_c   1.000
_cell.angle_alpha   90.00
_cell.angle_beta   90.00
_cell.angle_gamma   90.00
#
_symmetry.space_group_name_H-M   'P 1'
#
loop_
_entity.id
_entity.type
_entity.pdbx_description
1 polymer ?
#
loop_
_entity_poly.entity_id
_entity_poly.type
_entity_poly.pdbx_seq_one_letter_code
_entity_poly.pdbx_strand_id
1 'polypeptide(L)'
;MSSILSINELGHLAKAVTANPDNYYAKAEALALMKQVKVLAVDGNKMAQYQLAQLYPKNSHLYLTWMKASADQGLTNAMLALSQDYAESGKISGIQKAAQYLVKILASDDSYIKTEAKALMENNRLLGAEVQRQMAKGIGKSAFSLFARETRPLEREQYEVQNSVAPAA
;
A
#
# COMPACT_ATOMS: atom_id res chain seq x y z
N MET A 1 -21.65 3.91 28.63
CA MET A 1 -21.74 4.99 27.61
C MET A 1 -20.33 5.22 27.08
N SER A 2 -19.90 4.42 26.12
CA SER A 2 -18.56 4.57 25.52
C SER A 2 -18.74 5.43 24.29
N SER A 3 -18.67 6.77 24.45
CA SER A 3 -18.47 7.63 23.30
C SER A 3 -17.14 7.21 22.68
N ILE A 4 -17.24 6.56 21.52
CA ILE A 4 -16.15 6.43 20.58
C ILE A 4 -15.82 7.87 20.23
N LEU A 5 -14.94 8.50 21.02
CA LEU A 5 -14.33 9.78 20.68
C LEU A 5 -13.88 9.63 19.24
N SER A 6 -14.45 10.48 18.40
CA SER A 6 -14.28 10.37 16.97
C SER A 6 -12.78 10.46 16.73
N ILE A 7 -12.22 9.45 16.07
CA ILE A 7 -10.83 9.37 15.64
C ILE A 7 -10.36 10.75 15.09
N ASN A 8 -11.23 11.51 14.41
CA ASN A 8 -10.96 12.88 13.93
C ASN A 8 -10.65 13.94 15.02
N GLU A 9 -11.11 13.77 16.25
CA GLU A 9 -10.95 14.70 17.37
C GLU A 9 -9.49 14.81 17.83
N LEU A 10 -8.67 13.76 17.64
CA LEU A 10 -7.27 13.79 18.06
C LEU A 10 -6.45 14.83 17.32
N GLY A 11 -6.69 14.98 16.00
CA GLY A 11 -6.02 16.00 15.20
C GLY A 11 -6.43 17.42 15.60
N HIS A 12 -7.70 17.62 15.95
CA HIS A 12 -8.20 18.92 16.43
C HIS A 12 -7.62 19.27 17.81
N LEU A 13 -7.61 18.30 18.74
CA LEU A 13 -7.07 18.48 20.07
C LEU A 13 -5.55 18.69 20.06
N ALA A 14 -4.82 17.95 19.21
CA ALA A 14 -3.38 18.18 19.04
C ALA A 14 -3.09 19.63 18.59
N LYS A 15 -3.86 20.14 17.61
CA LYS A 15 -3.75 21.55 17.19
C LYS A 15 -4.11 22.52 18.30
N ALA A 16 -5.17 22.26 19.06
CA ALA A 16 -5.58 23.09 20.19
C ALA A 16 -4.49 23.16 21.27
N VAL A 17 -3.84 22.03 21.59
CA VAL A 17 -2.71 21.98 22.54
C VAL A 17 -1.50 22.75 22.02
N THR A 18 -1.20 22.69 20.72
CA THR A 18 -0.11 23.51 20.15
C THR A 18 -0.41 25.00 20.15
N ALA A 19 -1.68 25.39 19.93
CA ALA A 19 -2.10 26.78 19.89
C ALA A 19 -2.20 27.42 21.28
N ASN A 20 -2.60 26.65 22.29
CA ASN A 20 -2.63 27.09 23.68
C ASN A 20 -2.06 25.98 24.60
N PRO A 21 -0.74 25.96 24.79
CA PRO A 21 -0.08 24.96 25.63
C PRO A 21 -0.54 25.01 27.08
N ASP A 22 -1.02 26.14 27.60
CA ASP A 22 -1.40 26.24 29.01
C ASP A 22 -2.80 25.72 29.30
N ASN A 23 -3.57 25.36 28.25
CA ASN A 23 -4.85 24.71 28.41
C ASN A 23 -4.69 23.27 28.90
N TYR A 24 -4.74 23.11 30.23
CA TYR A 24 -4.65 21.83 30.90
C TYR A 24 -5.74 20.84 30.49
N TYR A 25 -6.97 21.32 30.26
CA TYR A 25 -8.09 20.47 29.84
C TYR A 25 -7.83 19.85 28.46
N ALA A 26 -7.43 20.68 27.49
CA ALA A 26 -7.10 20.20 26.14
C ALA A 26 -5.92 19.22 26.16
N LYS A 27 -4.91 19.45 27.01
CA LYS A 27 -3.79 18.51 27.20
C LYS A 27 -4.24 17.16 27.76
N ALA A 28 -5.07 17.17 28.80
CA ALA A 28 -5.56 15.96 29.44
C ALA A 28 -6.42 15.13 28.46
N GLU A 29 -7.31 15.79 27.71
CA GLU A 29 -8.17 15.14 26.72
C GLU A 29 -7.37 14.60 25.54
N ALA A 30 -6.43 15.38 24.99
CA ALA A 30 -5.53 14.92 23.92
C ALA A 30 -4.73 13.69 24.36
N LEU A 31 -4.23 13.67 25.60
CA LEU A 31 -3.47 12.53 26.13
C LEU A 31 -4.35 11.29 26.30
N ALA A 32 -5.57 11.45 26.80
CA ALA A 32 -6.53 10.35 26.94
C ALA A 32 -6.88 9.75 25.57
N LEU A 33 -7.17 10.58 24.59
CA LEU A 33 -7.50 10.15 23.23
C LEU A 33 -6.31 9.51 22.52
N MET A 34 -5.10 10.08 22.69
CA MET A 34 -3.87 9.49 22.15
C MET A 34 -3.62 8.08 22.70
N LYS A 35 -3.88 7.84 24.00
CA LYS A 35 -3.79 6.50 24.58
C LYS A 35 -4.78 5.53 23.93
N GLN A 36 -6.02 5.96 23.71
CA GLN A 36 -7.04 5.14 23.05
C GLN A 36 -6.66 4.82 21.60
N VAL A 37 -6.24 5.82 20.82
CA VAL A 37 -5.76 5.61 19.43
C VAL A 37 -4.56 4.68 19.39
N LYS A 38 -3.64 4.78 20.35
CA LYS A 38 -2.50 3.86 20.45
C LYS A 38 -2.95 2.41 20.68
N VAL A 39 -3.90 2.17 21.58
CA VAL A 39 -4.46 0.83 21.81
C VAL A 39 -5.07 0.28 20.52
N LEU A 40 -5.95 1.05 19.88
CA LEU A 40 -6.60 0.65 18.62
C LEU A 40 -5.59 0.39 17.49
N ALA A 41 -4.53 1.19 17.40
CA ALA A 41 -3.49 1.02 16.39
C ALA A 41 -2.69 -0.28 16.59
N VAL A 42 -2.37 -0.60 17.85
CA VAL A 42 -1.73 -1.87 18.24
C VAL A 42 -2.64 -3.07 17.95
N ASP A 43 -3.95 -2.92 18.18
CA ASP A 43 -4.97 -3.93 17.87
C ASP A 43 -5.23 -4.10 16.36
N GLY A 44 -4.52 -3.35 15.52
CA GLY A 44 -4.58 -3.51 14.06
C GLY A 44 -5.55 -2.59 13.34
N ASN A 45 -6.20 -1.63 14.02
CA ASN A 45 -7.14 -0.74 13.35
C ASN A 45 -6.41 0.20 12.36
N LYS A 46 -6.62 0.01 11.05
CA LYS A 46 -5.95 0.79 9.99
C LYS A 46 -6.11 2.31 10.14
N MET A 47 -7.28 2.80 10.56
CA MET A 47 -7.50 4.24 10.72
C MET A 47 -6.73 4.79 11.93
N ALA A 48 -6.73 4.07 13.04
CA ALA A 48 -5.95 4.44 14.22
C ALA A 48 -4.44 4.42 13.92
N GLN A 49 -3.95 3.44 13.16
CA GLN A 49 -2.56 3.40 12.70
C GLN A 49 -2.19 4.61 11.85
N TYR A 50 -3.04 4.97 10.88
CA TYR A 50 -2.85 6.18 10.08
C TYR A 50 -2.75 7.43 10.95
N GLN A 51 -3.68 7.61 11.88
CA GLN A 51 -3.69 8.78 12.75
C GLN A 51 -2.51 8.83 13.71
N LEU A 52 -2.16 7.68 14.29
CA LEU A 52 -0.98 7.58 15.15
C LEU A 52 0.28 7.94 14.37
N ALA A 53 0.39 7.53 13.11
CA ALA A 53 1.49 7.92 12.23
C ALA A 53 1.59 9.45 12.10
N GLN A 54 0.47 10.14 11.88
CA GLN A 54 0.40 11.60 11.71
C GLN A 54 0.87 12.40 12.95
N LEU A 55 0.94 11.77 14.12
CA LEU A 55 1.48 12.41 15.33
C LEU A 55 3.01 12.38 15.39
N TYR A 56 3.65 11.50 14.62
CA TYR A 56 5.10 11.41 14.57
C TYR A 56 5.67 12.34 13.49
N PRO A 57 6.91 12.83 13.65
CA PRO A 57 7.56 13.61 12.61
C PRO A 57 7.55 12.89 11.27
N LYS A 58 7.24 13.63 10.19
CA LYS A 58 7.21 13.12 8.81
C LYS A 58 8.51 12.37 8.51
N ASN A 59 8.40 11.21 7.87
CA ASN A 59 9.53 10.31 7.53
C ASN A 59 10.33 9.72 8.70
N SER A 60 9.94 9.94 9.96
CA SER A 60 10.54 9.22 11.10
C SER A 60 10.25 7.71 11.01
N HIS A 61 11.05 6.91 11.72
CA HIS A 61 10.85 5.45 11.75
C HIS A 61 9.45 5.06 12.22
N LEU A 62 8.95 5.72 13.27
CA LEU A 62 7.60 5.47 13.82
C LEU A 62 6.50 5.89 12.84
N TYR A 63 6.64 7.06 12.20
CA TYR A 63 5.73 7.51 11.14
C TYR A 63 5.64 6.45 10.03
N LEU A 64 6.78 6.02 9.47
CA LEU A 64 6.80 5.07 8.36
C LEU A 64 6.26 3.70 8.76
N THR A 65 6.48 3.28 10.01
CA THR A 65 6.00 1.98 10.51
C THR A 65 4.48 1.96 10.54
N TRP A 66 3.86 2.93 11.20
CA TRP A 66 2.41 2.99 11.33
C TRP A 66 1.70 3.32 10.02
N MET A 67 2.28 4.23 9.22
CA MET A 67 1.72 4.59 7.93
C MET A 67 1.70 3.39 6.97
N LYS A 68 2.78 2.60 6.92
CA LYS A 68 2.82 1.37 6.13
C LYS A 68 1.84 0.32 6.64
N ALA A 69 1.79 0.09 7.95
CA ALA A 69 0.82 -0.85 8.53
C ALA A 69 -0.63 -0.50 8.12
N SER A 70 -0.96 0.80 8.10
CA SER A 70 -2.26 1.26 7.62
C SER A 70 -2.44 1.07 6.11
N ALA A 71 -1.42 1.37 5.30
CA ALA A 71 -1.46 1.24 3.85
C ALA A 71 -1.55 -0.22 3.41
N ASP A 72 -0.86 -1.14 4.10
CA ASP A 72 -0.89 -2.57 3.81
C ASP A 72 -2.30 -3.18 4.00
N GLN A 73 -3.11 -2.57 4.88
CA GLN A 73 -4.52 -2.89 5.07
C GLN A 73 -5.48 -2.21 4.08
N GLY A 74 -4.96 -1.55 3.04
CA GLY A 74 -5.79 -0.95 2.00
C GLY A 74 -6.28 0.48 2.31
N LEU A 75 -5.78 1.16 3.35
CA LEU A 75 -6.21 2.53 3.59
C LEU A 75 -5.59 3.49 2.56
N THR A 76 -6.44 3.98 1.67
CA THR A 76 -6.10 4.89 0.56
C THR A 76 -5.45 6.19 1.04
N ASN A 77 -5.91 6.76 2.15
CA ASN A 77 -5.28 7.93 2.78
C ASN A 77 -3.79 7.69 3.11
N ALA A 78 -3.48 6.53 3.70
CA ALA A 78 -2.11 6.17 4.06
C ALA A 78 -1.25 5.90 2.82
N MET A 79 -1.83 5.23 1.81
CA MET A 79 -1.18 5.01 0.53
C MET A 79 -0.82 6.33 -0.16
N LEU A 80 -1.72 7.32 -0.14
CA LEU A 80 -1.51 8.61 -0.77
C LEU A 80 -0.38 9.37 -0.05
N ALA A 81 -0.42 9.43 1.28
CA ALA A 81 0.62 10.06 2.09
C ALA A 81 2.02 9.45 1.80
N LEU A 82 2.14 8.12 1.81
CA LEU A 82 3.40 7.46 1.45
C LEU A 82 3.82 7.73 0.00
N SER A 83 2.87 7.84 -0.92
CA SER A 83 3.18 8.17 -2.32
C SER A 83 3.77 9.56 -2.46
N GLN A 84 3.22 10.55 -1.74
CA GLN A 84 3.75 11.90 -1.68
C GLN A 84 5.17 11.90 -1.09
N ASP A 85 5.37 11.25 0.07
CA ASP A 85 6.66 11.17 0.74
C ASP A 85 7.75 10.54 -0.15
N TYR A 86 7.41 9.45 -0.82
CA TYR A 86 8.34 8.77 -1.72
C TYR A 86 8.63 9.58 -2.97
N ALA A 87 7.65 10.30 -3.52
CA ALA A 87 7.84 11.17 -4.67
C ALA A 87 8.69 12.41 -4.34
N GLU A 88 8.45 13.03 -3.17
CA GLU A 88 9.22 14.18 -2.67
C GLU A 88 10.70 13.83 -2.46
N SER A 89 11.02 12.58 -2.11
CA SER A 89 12.41 12.14 -1.94
C SER A 89 13.26 12.23 -3.21
N GLY A 90 12.63 12.32 -4.40
CA GLY A 90 13.29 12.40 -5.71
C GLY A 90 14.05 11.15 -6.15
N LYS A 91 14.15 10.12 -5.30
CA LYS A 91 14.85 8.87 -5.61
C LYS A 91 14.03 8.03 -6.57
N ILE A 92 14.67 7.42 -7.57
CA ILE A 92 14.01 6.52 -8.54
C ILE A 92 13.28 5.38 -7.81
N SER A 93 13.91 4.78 -6.79
CA SER A 93 13.29 3.74 -5.96
C SER A 93 12.07 4.24 -5.17
N GLY A 94 12.04 5.53 -4.82
CA GLY A 94 10.90 6.18 -4.20
C GLY A 94 9.76 6.31 -5.20
N ILE A 95 10.03 6.86 -6.39
CA ILE A 95 9.04 7.02 -7.47
C ILE A 95 8.37 5.67 -7.81
N GLN A 96 9.14 4.58 -7.87
CA GLN A 96 8.58 3.25 -8.11
C GLN A 96 7.62 2.79 -7.00
N LYS A 97 7.96 3.02 -5.73
CA LYS A 97 7.11 2.69 -4.58
C LYS A 97 5.87 3.57 -4.52
N ALA A 98 6.00 4.87 -4.79
CA ALA A 98 4.88 5.79 -4.89
C ALA A 98 3.89 5.30 -5.95
N ALA A 99 4.38 4.96 -7.14
CA ALA A 99 3.53 4.46 -8.21
C ALA A 99 2.80 3.16 -7.85
N GLN A 100 3.43 2.24 -7.11
CA GLN A 100 2.76 1.01 -6.64
C GLN A 100 1.53 1.32 -5.79
N TYR A 101 1.62 2.29 -4.89
CA TYR A 101 0.49 2.74 -4.07
C TYR A 101 -0.57 3.47 -4.91
N LEU A 102 -0.15 4.34 -5.83
CA LEU A 102 -1.09 5.05 -6.71
C LEU A 102 -1.88 4.09 -7.61
N VAL A 103 -1.26 3.02 -8.13
CA VAL A 103 -1.98 1.98 -8.89
C VAL A 103 -3.09 1.35 -8.04
N LYS A 104 -2.80 1.02 -6.77
CA LYS A 104 -3.81 0.48 -5.84
C LYS A 104 -4.92 1.49 -5.54
N ILE A 105 -4.58 2.77 -5.36
CA ILE A 105 -5.56 3.84 -5.15
C ILE A 105 -6.48 3.96 -6.36
N LEU A 106 -5.93 4.01 -7.58
CA LEU A 106 -6.70 4.14 -8.82
C LEU A 106 -7.67 2.98 -9.05
N ALA A 107 -7.32 1.79 -8.53
CA ALA A 107 -8.16 0.60 -8.56
C ALA A 107 -9.17 0.50 -7.40
N SER A 108 -9.10 1.36 -6.38
CA SER A 108 -10.02 1.34 -5.22
C SER A 108 -11.40 1.96 -5.57
N ASP A 109 -12.32 2.09 -4.62
CA ASP A 109 -13.59 2.83 -4.83
C ASP A 109 -13.56 4.25 -4.26
N ASP A 110 -12.40 4.71 -3.78
CA ASP A 110 -12.25 6.02 -3.13
C ASP A 110 -12.08 7.15 -4.16
N SER A 111 -13.21 7.72 -4.59
CA SER A 111 -13.26 8.76 -5.63
C SER A 111 -12.47 10.02 -5.27
N TYR A 112 -12.49 10.41 -4.00
CA TYR A 112 -11.76 11.57 -3.50
C TYR A 112 -10.25 11.33 -3.59
N ILE A 113 -9.75 10.23 -3.02
CA ILE A 113 -8.32 9.93 -3.03
C ILE A 113 -7.79 9.60 -4.43
N LYS A 114 -8.63 9.06 -5.33
CA LYS A 114 -8.29 8.96 -6.76
C LYS A 114 -8.04 10.31 -7.41
N THR A 115 -8.81 11.32 -7.04
CA THR A 115 -8.67 12.68 -7.60
C THR A 115 -7.34 13.29 -7.14
N GLU A 116 -7.03 13.18 -5.86
CA GLU A 116 -5.74 13.61 -5.29
C GLU A 116 -4.55 12.84 -5.90
N ALA A 117 -4.70 11.52 -6.10
CA ALA A 117 -3.69 10.70 -6.76
C ALA A 117 -3.41 11.15 -8.21
N LYS A 118 -4.44 11.51 -8.97
CA LYS A 118 -4.29 12.04 -10.34
C LYS A 118 -3.59 13.39 -10.33
N ALA A 119 -3.97 14.30 -9.43
CA ALA A 119 -3.31 15.60 -9.28
C ALA A 119 -1.81 15.44 -8.94
N LEU A 120 -1.46 14.47 -8.07
CA LEU A 120 -0.06 14.16 -7.76
C LEU A 120 0.72 13.69 -9.00
N MET A 121 0.10 12.87 -9.86
CA MET A 121 0.70 12.40 -11.11
C MET A 121 0.88 13.52 -12.14
N GLU A 122 -0.09 14.42 -12.25
CA GLU A 122 -0.03 15.58 -13.16
C GLU A 122 1.12 16.53 -12.76
N ASN A 123 1.32 16.73 -11.46
CA ASN A 123 2.39 17.55 -10.93
C ASN A 123 3.78 16.88 -10.95
N ASN A 124 3.84 15.58 -11.23
CA ASN A 124 5.09 14.83 -11.29
C ASN A 124 5.13 13.89 -12.50
N ARG A 125 5.64 14.40 -13.63
CA ARG A 125 5.69 13.67 -14.91
C ARG A 125 6.36 12.31 -14.81
N LEU A 126 7.45 12.18 -14.04
CA LEU A 126 8.15 10.90 -13.87
C LEU A 126 7.28 9.88 -13.12
N LEU A 127 6.60 10.33 -12.07
CA LEU A 127 5.65 9.50 -11.32
C LEU A 127 4.46 9.09 -12.19
N GLY A 128 3.87 10.01 -12.95
CA GLY A 128 2.78 9.70 -13.87
C GLY A 128 3.16 8.63 -14.90
N ALA A 129 4.34 8.76 -15.52
CA ALA A 129 4.86 7.76 -16.47
C ALA A 129 5.10 6.39 -15.81
N GLU A 130 5.62 6.38 -14.59
CA GLU A 130 5.84 5.16 -13.82
C GLU A 130 4.53 4.45 -13.47
N VAL A 131 3.49 5.18 -13.04
CA VAL A 131 2.16 4.63 -12.77
C VAL A 131 1.58 3.97 -14.02
N GLN A 132 1.58 4.68 -15.15
CA GLN A 132 1.09 4.13 -16.43
C GLN A 132 1.83 2.85 -16.82
N ARG A 133 3.15 2.83 -16.67
CA ARG A 133 3.98 1.65 -16.93
C ARG A 133 3.58 0.46 -16.05
N GLN A 134 3.33 0.69 -14.76
CA GLN A 134 2.94 -0.38 -13.85
C GLN A 134 1.53 -0.92 -14.13
N MET A 135 0.58 -0.06 -14.49
CA MET A 135 -0.77 -0.48 -14.91
C MET A 135 -0.71 -1.35 -16.17
N ALA A 136 0.09 -0.97 -17.18
CA ALA A 136 0.23 -1.75 -18.41
C ALA A 136 0.85 -3.15 -18.17
N LYS A 137 1.79 -3.28 -17.23
CA LYS A 137 2.40 -4.57 -16.85
C LYS A 137 1.39 -5.55 -16.22
N GLY A 138 0.35 -5.05 -15.55
CA GLY A 138 -0.72 -5.89 -15.00
C GLY A 138 -1.63 -6.49 -16.08
N ILE A 139 -1.88 -5.74 -17.16
CA ILE A 139 -2.74 -6.14 -18.27
C ILE A 139 -2.02 -7.12 -19.22
N GLY A 140 -0.71 -6.94 -19.40
CA GLY A 140 0.10 -7.74 -20.33
C GLY A 140 0.31 -9.21 -19.97
N LYS A 141 0.10 -9.63 -18.71
CA LYS A 141 0.22 -11.06 -18.33
C LYS A 141 -0.93 -11.93 -18.86
N SER A 142 -2.05 -11.33 -19.27
CA SER A 142 -3.19 -12.06 -19.85
C SER A 142 -3.16 -12.15 -21.39
N ALA A 143 -2.35 -11.32 -22.06
CA ALA A 143 -2.33 -11.26 -23.52
C ALA A 143 -1.36 -12.27 -24.16
N PHE A 144 -0.34 -12.73 -23.44
CA PHE A 144 0.63 -13.71 -23.94
C PHE A 144 0.19 -15.18 -23.78
N SER A 145 -0.91 -15.45 -23.09
CA SER A 145 -1.52 -16.80 -23.04
C SER A 145 -2.48 -17.10 -24.20
N LEU A 146 -2.75 -16.13 -25.09
CA LEU A 146 -3.65 -16.30 -26.24
C LEU A 146 -2.96 -16.85 -27.50
N PHE A 147 -1.62 -16.92 -27.53
CA PHE A 147 -0.85 -17.40 -28.68
C PHE A 147 0.01 -18.64 -28.41
N ALA A 148 -0.07 -19.24 -27.22
CA ALA A 148 0.51 -20.56 -26.98
C ALA A 148 -0.38 -21.66 -27.59
N ARG A 149 -0.38 -21.75 -28.93
CA ARG A 149 -0.89 -22.91 -29.66
C ARG A 149 0.30 -23.71 -30.17
N GLU A 150 0.81 -24.61 -29.34
CA GLU A 150 1.70 -25.70 -29.77
C GLU A 150 1.15 -27.00 -29.17
N THR A 151 0.33 -27.69 -29.95
CA THR A 151 0.69 -28.90 -30.73
C THR A 151 0.81 -30.13 -29.84
N ARG A 152 -0.29 -30.89 -29.73
CA ARG A 152 -0.25 -32.29 -29.32
C ARG A 152 0.63 -33.05 -30.30
N PRO A 153 1.69 -33.75 -29.87
CA PRO A 153 2.22 -34.85 -30.65
C PRO A 153 1.25 -36.02 -30.49
N LEU A 154 0.71 -36.48 -31.61
CA LEU A 154 0.01 -37.75 -31.71
C LEU A 154 0.93 -38.87 -31.20
N GLU A 155 0.38 -39.73 -30.35
CA GLU A 155 0.92 -41.03 -30.00
C GLU A 155 1.39 -41.74 -31.28
N ARG A 156 2.67 -42.15 -31.29
CA ARG A 156 3.08 -43.32 -32.06
C ARG A 156 3.57 -44.35 -31.06
N GLU A 157 2.69 -45.29 -30.75
CA GLU A 157 3.12 -46.66 -30.50
C GLU A 157 4.01 -47.10 -31.68
N GLN A 158 5.14 -47.76 -31.41
CA GLN A 158 5.51 -49.05 -32.02
C GLN A 158 6.95 -49.49 -31.72
N TYR A 159 7.03 -50.69 -31.13
CA TYR A 159 8.03 -51.77 -31.26
C TYR A 159 9.53 -51.50 -31.03
N GLU A 160 10.06 -52.07 -29.94
CA GLU A 160 11.43 -52.61 -29.92
C GLU A 160 11.38 -54.13 -29.70
N VAL A 161 11.80 -54.87 -30.73
CA VAL A 161 12.03 -56.31 -30.76
C VAL A 161 13.51 -56.57 -30.46
N GLN A 162 13.74 -57.35 -29.41
CA GLN A 162 14.81 -58.34 -29.17
C GLN A 162 16.27 -58.02 -29.54
N ASN A 163 17.14 -58.14 -28.53
CA ASN A 163 18.36 -58.99 -28.47
C ASN A 163 19.10 -58.66 -27.16
N SER A 164 19.79 -59.52 -26.41
CA SER A 164 20.13 -60.94 -26.49
C SER A 164 20.98 -61.20 -25.24
N VAL A 165 20.65 -62.15 -24.37
CA VAL A 165 21.64 -62.74 -23.45
C VAL A 165 21.42 -64.25 -23.39
N ALA A 166 22.41 -64.98 -23.88
CA ALA A 166 22.52 -66.43 -23.88
C ALA A 166 23.32 -66.91 -22.63
N PRO A 167 23.44 -68.23 -22.38
CA PRO A 167 23.35 -68.84 -21.05
C PRO A 167 24.69 -69.32 -20.45
N ALA A 168 24.64 -69.80 -19.19
CA ALA A 168 25.56 -70.78 -18.60
C ALA A 168 24.78 -71.53 -17.50
N ALA A 169 24.45 -72.81 -17.70
CA ALA A 169 25.22 -74.02 -17.39
C ALA A 169 25.05 -74.45 -15.92
#